data_AF-Q46KT6-F1
#
_entry.id   AF-Q46KT6-F1
#
_cell.length_a   1.000
_cell.length_b   1.000
_cell.length_c   1.000
_cell.angle_alpha   90.00
_cell.angle_beta   90.00
_cell.angle_gamma   90.00
#
_symmetry.space_group_name_H-M   'P 1'
#
loop_
_entity.id
_entity.type
_entity.pdbx_description
1 polymer ?
#
loop_
_entity_poly.entity_id
_entity_poly.type
_entity_poly.pdbx_seq_one_letter_code
_entity_poly.pdbx_strand_id
1 'polypeptide(L)' 'MKAILIISIILLTYSGTAYSYPESQMDDCVSSALGNPATKSISENAIINYCDCALKAIIDEDKDIRESGYECAQKNFN' A
#
# COMPACT_ATOMS: atom_id res chain seq x y z
N MET A 1 -20.60 -23.83 -28.28
CA MET A 1 -20.22 -22.43 -28.63
C MET A 1 -20.64 -21.43 -27.56
N LYS A 2 -21.92 -21.34 -27.15
CA LYS A 2 -22.36 -20.39 -26.10
C LYS A 2 -21.73 -20.61 -24.71
N ALA A 3 -21.50 -21.87 -24.30
CA ALA A 3 -20.88 -22.18 -23.01
C ALA A 3 -19.40 -21.73 -22.90
N ILE A 4 -18.65 -21.80 -24.01
CA ILE A 4 -17.26 -21.34 -24.07
C ILE A 4 -17.20 -19.82 -23.88
N LEU A 5 -18.12 -19.09 -24.51
CA LEU A 5 -18.28 -17.64 -24.34
C LEU A 5 -18.56 -17.25 -22.88
N ILE A 6 -19.41 -18.01 -22.17
CA ILE A 6 -19.73 -17.74 -20.75
C ILE A 6 -18.51 -17.96 -19.85
N ILE A 7 -17.74 -19.03 -20.09
CA ILE A 7 -16.52 -19.34 -19.32
C ILE A 7 -15.44 -18.25 -19.56
N SER A 8 -15.30 -17.77 -20.79
CA SER A 8 -14.37 -16.68 -21.11
C SER A 8 -14.73 -15.35 -20.43
N ILE A 9 -16.02 -15.09 -20.18
CA ILE A 9 -16.47 -13.86 -19.48
C ILE A 9 -16.17 -13.93 -17.97
N ILE A 10 -16.26 -15.12 -17.36
CA ILE A 10 -16.01 -15.31 -15.91
C ILE A 10 -14.52 -15.14 -15.56
N LEU A 11 -13.61 -15.48 -16.49
CA LEU A 11 -12.16 -15.30 -16.28
C LEU A 11 -11.70 -13.84 -16.34
N LEU A 12 -12.49 -12.94 -16.94
CA LEU A 12 -12.13 -11.53 -17.11
C LEU A 12 -12.52 -10.65 -15.91
N THR A 13 -13.26 -11.18 -14.92
CA THR A 13 -13.77 -10.38 -13.80
C THR A 13 -12.88 -10.41 -12.55
N TYR A 14 -11.76 -11.14 -12.56
CA TYR A 14 -10.83 -11.14 -11.42
C TYR A 14 -9.79 -10.02 -11.56
N SER A 15 -10.23 -8.79 -11.35
CA SER A 15 -9.34 -7.63 -11.21
C SER A 15 -8.97 -7.49 -9.73
N GLY A 16 -7.90 -8.15 -9.31
CA GLY A 16 -7.28 -7.87 -8.02
C GLY A 16 -6.67 -6.48 -8.00
N THR A 17 -6.67 -5.81 -6.84
CA THR A 17 -5.86 -4.60 -6.64
C THR A 17 -4.39 -4.97 -6.74
N ALA A 18 -3.71 -4.49 -7.79
CA ALA A 18 -2.27 -4.63 -7.90
C ALA A 18 -1.60 -3.43 -7.22
N TYR A 19 -0.75 -3.71 -6.24
CA TYR A 19 0.15 -2.73 -5.64
C TYR A 19 1.53 -2.83 -6.30
N SER A 20 2.26 -1.72 -6.34
CA SER A 20 3.61 -1.66 -6.89
C SER A 20 4.66 -2.32 -6.00
N TYR A 21 4.33 -2.52 -4.73
CA TYR A 21 5.14 -3.22 -3.73
C TYR A 21 4.58 -4.62 -3.42
N PRO A 22 5.43 -5.58 -3.03
CA PRO A 22 5.01 -6.82 -2.40
C PRO A 22 4.27 -6.59 -1.08
N GLU A 23 3.30 -7.45 -0.75
CA GLU A 23 2.55 -7.41 0.52
C GLU A 23 3.47 -7.45 1.75
N SER A 24 4.57 -8.21 1.70
CA SER A 24 5.54 -8.27 2.79
C SER A 24 6.17 -6.90 3.12
N GLN A 25 6.36 -6.02 2.14
CA GLN A 25 6.90 -4.68 2.39
C GLN A 25 5.88 -3.77 3.08
N MET A 26 4.59 -3.94 2.77
CA MET A 26 3.50 -3.28 3.50
C MET A 26 3.48 -3.76 4.96
N ASP A 27 3.50 -5.07 5.17
CA ASP A 27 3.48 -5.66 6.52
C ASP A 27 4.68 -5.22 7.36
N ASP A 28 5.88 -5.24 6.76
CA ASP A 28 7.12 -4.79 7.41
C ASP A 28 7.03 -3.29 7.78
N CYS A 29 6.48 -2.46 6.89
CA CYS A 29 6.28 -1.03 7.16
C CYS A 29 5.30 -0.81 8.30
N VAL A 30 4.13 -1.45 8.25
CA VAL A 30 3.07 -1.30 9.26
C VAL A 30 3.56 -1.82 10.62
N SER A 31 4.21 -2.99 10.66
CA SER A 31 4.77 -3.55 11.89
C SER A 31 5.84 -2.63 12.51
N SER A 32 6.74 -2.10 11.67
CA SER A 32 7.78 -1.16 12.10
C SER A 32 7.17 0.14 12.64
N ALA A 33 6.14 0.67 11.97
CA ALA A 33 5.43 1.86 12.41
C ALA A 33 4.64 1.61 13.71
N LEU A 34 3.95 0.48 13.88
CA LEU A 34 3.26 0.15 15.13
C LEU A 34 4.23 -0.07 16.30
N GLY A 35 5.43 -0.58 16.02
CA GLY A 35 6.50 -0.76 17.00
C GLY A 35 7.20 0.55 17.41
N ASN A 36 6.99 1.65 16.69
CA ASN A 36 7.66 2.92 16.98
C ASN A 36 6.89 3.73 18.05
N PRO A 37 7.54 4.14 19.15
CA PRO A 37 6.89 4.98 20.18
C PRO A 37 6.32 6.31 19.65
N ALA A 38 6.90 6.87 18.59
CA ALA A 38 6.48 8.16 18.01
C ALA A 38 5.10 8.11 17.33
N THR A 39 4.65 6.92 16.93
CA THR A 39 3.38 6.67 16.22
C THR A 39 2.34 6.02 17.14
N LYS A 40 2.62 5.88 18.44
CA LYS A 40 1.74 5.19 19.40
C LYS A 40 0.30 5.75 19.47
N SER A 41 0.13 7.05 19.23
CA SER A 41 -1.18 7.71 19.23
C SER A 41 -1.85 7.74 17.85
N ILE A 42 -1.16 7.28 16.81
CA ILE A 42 -1.66 7.27 15.44
C ILE A 42 -2.50 6.02 15.24
N SER A 43 -3.67 6.18 14.61
CA SER A 43 -4.53 5.04 14.30
C SER A 43 -3.86 4.08 13.31
N GLU A 44 -4.13 2.78 13.44
CA GLU A 44 -3.62 1.76 12.53
C GLU A 44 -3.98 2.06 11.06
N ASN A 45 -5.20 2.54 10.79
CA ASN A 45 -5.61 2.94 9.45
C ASN A 45 -4.78 4.09 8.87
N ALA A 46 -4.40 5.08 9.69
CA ALA A 46 -3.51 6.15 9.25
C ALA A 46 -2.08 5.64 8.99
N ILE A 47 -1.60 4.67 9.77
CA ILE A 47 -0.32 3.99 9.53
C ILE A 47 -0.34 3.19 8.21
N ILE A 48 -1.43 2.46 7.94
CA ILE A 48 -1.61 1.74 6.68
C ILE A 48 -1.56 2.71 5.49
N ASN A 49 -2.29 3.83 5.56
CA ASN A 49 -2.27 4.84 4.50
C ASN A 49 -0.91 5.51 4.34
N TYR A 50 -0.19 5.74 5.44
CA TYR A 50 1.19 6.21 5.42
C TYR A 50 2.11 5.23 4.67
N CYS A 51 2.03 3.93 4.99
CA CYS A 51 2.84 2.89 4.36
C CYS A 51 2.51 2.72 2.88
N ASP A 52 1.22 2.70 2.49
CA ASP A 52 0.80 2.68 1.09
C ASP A 52 1.38 3.87 0.31
N CYS A 53 1.25 5.07 0.87
CA CYS A 53 1.77 6.29 0.27
C CYS A 53 3.30 6.25 0.10
N ALA A 54 4.02 5.86 1.15
CA ALA A 54 5.49 5.87 1.14
C ALA A 54 6.04 4.82 0.17
N LEU A 55 5.48 3.61 0.16
CA LEU A 55 5.93 2.54 -0.73
C LEU A 55 5.65 2.86 -2.21
N LYS A 56 4.49 3.47 -2.53
CA LYS A 56 4.21 3.97 -3.89
C LYS A 56 5.21 5.05 -4.30
N ALA A 57 5.47 6.03 -3.45
CA ALA A 57 6.43 7.09 -3.75
C ALA A 57 7.84 6.53 -4.02
N ILE A 58 8.29 5.57 -3.22
CA ILE A 58 9.61 4.95 -3.39
C ILE A 58 9.68 4.12 -4.68
N ILE A 59 8.67 3.31 -4.98
CA ILE A 59 8.73 2.34 -6.09
C ILE A 59 8.26 2.92 -7.41
N ASP A 60 7.14 3.64 -7.41
CA ASP A 60 6.52 4.16 -8.64
C ASP A 60 7.15 5.49 -9.07
N GLU A 61 7.58 6.31 -8.10
CA GLU A 61 8.12 7.66 -8.36
C GLU A 61 9.66 7.74 -8.19
N ASP A 62 10.32 6.63 -7.83
CA ASP A 62 11.78 6.56 -7.56
C ASP A 62 12.25 7.63 -6.55
N LYS A 63 11.39 7.98 -5.59
CA LYS A 63 11.69 8.99 -4.58
C LYS A 63 12.58 8.45 -3.47
N ASP A 64 13.37 9.34 -2.88
CA ASP A 64 14.16 9.02 -1.69
C ASP A 64 13.28 8.55 -0.53
N ILE A 65 13.79 7.60 0.25
CA ILE A 65 13.06 6.99 1.38
C ILE A 65 12.70 8.05 2.43
N ARG A 66 13.61 8.98 2.74
CA ARG A 66 13.34 10.01 3.75
C ARG A 66 12.34 11.04 3.25
N GLU A 67 12.44 11.45 1.99
CA GLU A 67 11.48 12.37 1.36
C GLU A 67 10.08 11.74 1.34
N SER A 68 9.97 10.51 0.84
CA SER A 68 8.72 9.75 0.78
C SER A 68 8.08 9.58 2.16
N GLY A 69 8.88 9.16 3.16
CA GLY A 69 8.40 9.03 4.53
C GLY A 69 7.93 10.36 5.12
N TYR A 70 8.68 11.45 4.91
CA TYR A 70 8.30 12.76 5.42
C TYR A 70 7.01 13.29 4.78
N GLU A 71 6.92 13.27 3.45
CA GLU A 71 5.73 13.74 2.72
C GLU A 71 4.47 12.94 3.11
N CYS A 72 4.59 11.62 3.19
CA CYS A 72 3.47 10.75 3.51
C CYS A 72 3.06 10.85 4.99
N ALA A 73 4.00 11.08 5.91
CA ALA A 73 3.67 11.34 7.31
C ALA A 73 2.89 12.65 7.44
N GLN A 74 3.31 13.72 6.76
CA GLN A 74 2.57 14.98 6.76
C GLN A 74 1.14 14.85 6.23
N LYS A 75 0.91 13.97 5.25
CA LYS A 75 -0.41 13.75 4.64
C LYS A 75 -1.35 12.92 5.51
N ASN A 76 -0.82 11.99 6.31
CA ASN A 76 -1.63 10.95 6.97
C ASN A 76 -1.66 11.05 8.51
N PHE A 77 -0.67 11.69 9.13
CA PHE A 77 -0.57 11.78 10.60
C PHE A 77 -0.99 13.15 11.17
N ASN A 78 -1.13 14.16 10.31
CA ASN A 78 -1.58 15.51 10.68
C ASN A 78 -3.07 15.71 10.40
#